data_AF-A0A535ZQU3-F1
#
_entry.id   AF-A0A535ZQU3-F1
#
_cell.length_a   1.000
_cell.length_b   1.000
_cell.length_c   1.000
_cell.angle_alpha   90.00
_cell.angle_beta   90.00
_cell.angle_gamma   90.00
#
_symmetry.space_group_name_H-M   'P 1'
#
loop_
_entity.id
_entity.type
_entity.pdbx_description
1 polymer ?
#
loop_
_entity_poly.entity_id
_entity_poly.type
_entity_poly.pdbx_seq_one_letter_code
_entity_poly.pdbx_strand_id
1 'polypeptide(L)'
;MRLALRRGVLLLVIGGALSACTAPAVSLPLSEPAAAVVDGHTISMKAYQARLEVSRHRDPFSGIKEAIPSPTPAQRLESFTIEQLVREEIVRQEAEKRRVGISDHAVQSRIDALKAKAGPTSFNAALNRNGFTSDSFRAYQRALLTEVALLQTMAKDRAGSAAKELNAGDAFATVAARWSDDGGTSARGGDAGWLRPAEIPEPALATAVQSLAAGGVTGIIPTNRGYVIATVLERRSDQLHLATILVLAPAVDLFSPQGTPPWFTKFIDDRAATLRQAGRIELKVGNRGNG
;
A
#
# COMPACT_ATOMS: atom_id res chain seq x y z
N MET A 1 95.77 -41.86 11.07
CA MET A 1 94.56 -42.61 11.45
C MET A 1 93.39 -42.16 10.58
N ARG A 2 92.44 -43.07 10.36
CA ARG A 2 91.52 -43.18 9.22
C ARG A 2 90.30 -42.25 9.23
N LEU A 3 89.78 -42.00 8.01
CA LEU A 3 88.36 -41.78 7.60
C LEU A 3 87.65 -40.48 8.10
N ALA A 4 86.74 -39.81 7.38
CA ALA A 4 86.02 -40.08 6.13
C ALA A 4 85.44 -38.78 5.52
N LEU A 5 85.23 -38.83 4.19
CA LEU A 5 84.51 -37.90 3.31
C LEU A 5 82.99 -37.83 3.60
N ARG A 6 82.35 -36.68 3.34
CA ARG A 6 81.02 -36.55 2.69
C ARG A 6 80.79 -35.09 2.22
N ARG A 7 80.85 -34.86 0.89
CA ARG A 7 79.74 -34.52 -0.05
C ARG A 7 79.09 -33.14 0.26
N GLY A 8 79.37 -32.09 -0.53
CA GLY A 8 78.63 -31.70 -1.75
C GLY A 8 77.52 -30.68 -1.38
N VAL A 9 77.13 -29.63 -2.09
CA VAL A 9 77.17 -29.22 -3.49
C VAL A 9 76.91 -27.70 -3.51
N LEU A 10 77.56 -27.01 -4.45
CA LEU A 10 77.37 -25.61 -4.84
C LEU A 10 75.93 -25.37 -5.37
N LEU A 11 75.19 -24.42 -4.81
CA LEU A 11 73.90 -23.97 -5.37
C LEU A 11 73.96 -22.47 -5.71
N LEU A 12 73.88 -22.25 -7.02
CA LEU A 12 73.90 -21.00 -7.75
C LEU A 12 72.51 -20.33 -7.62
N VAL A 13 72.44 -19.16 -6.99
CA VAL A 13 71.18 -18.40 -6.84
C VAL A 13 70.88 -17.68 -8.15
N ILE A 14 69.87 -18.18 -8.88
CA ILE A 14 69.28 -17.48 -10.04
C ILE A 14 68.16 -16.58 -9.51
N GLY A 15 68.33 -15.27 -9.65
CA GLY A 15 67.29 -14.28 -9.37
C GLY A 15 66.20 -14.33 -10.44
N GLY A 16 65.02 -14.86 -10.09
CA GLY A 16 63.81 -14.79 -10.90
C GLY A 16 63.02 -13.54 -10.56
N ALA A 17 62.88 -12.63 -11.54
CA ALA A 17 61.93 -11.52 -11.47
C ALA A 17 60.50 -12.09 -11.63
N LEU A 18 59.74 -12.16 -10.54
CA LEU A 18 58.32 -12.45 -10.57
C LEU A 18 57.56 -11.18 -10.94
N SER A 19 57.20 -11.04 -12.22
CA SER A 19 56.17 -10.10 -12.66
C SER A 19 54.83 -10.54 -12.06
N ALA A 20 54.40 -9.85 -11.01
CA ALA A 20 53.07 -10.00 -10.44
C ALA A 20 52.06 -9.36 -11.40
N CYS A 21 51.28 -10.19 -12.11
CA CYS A 21 50.04 -9.74 -12.74
C CYS A 21 49.03 -9.37 -11.65
N THR A 22 48.92 -8.09 -11.33
CA THR A 22 47.81 -7.55 -10.54
C THR A 22 46.57 -7.50 -11.43
N ALA A 23 45.79 -8.57 -11.47
CA ALA A 23 44.42 -8.48 -11.95
C ALA A 23 43.61 -7.64 -10.95
N PRO A 24 42.84 -6.62 -11.38
CA PRO A 24 41.99 -5.87 -10.47
C PRO A 24 40.96 -6.82 -9.87
N ALA A 25 40.90 -6.88 -8.54
CA ALA A 25 39.85 -7.59 -7.83
C ALA A 25 38.52 -6.90 -8.15
N VAL A 26 37.72 -7.50 -9.03
CA VAL A 26 36.34 -7.11 -9.25
C VAL A 26 35.57 -7.51 -7.99
N SER A 27 35.44 -6.58 -7.05
CA SER A 27 34.52 -6.72 -5.93
C SER A 27 33.10 -6.64 -6.49
N LEU A 28 32.50 -7.81 -6.78
CA LEU A 28 31.06 -7.87 -7.01
C LEU A 28 30.38 -7.34 -5.73
N PRO A 29 29.55 -6.28 -5.81
CA PRO A 29 28.82 -5.84 -4.64
C PRO A 29 27.94 -7.01 -4.19
N LEU A 30 28.14 -7.47 -2.96
CA LEU A 30 27.25 -8.45 -2.32
C LEU A 30 25.85 -7.82 -2.30
N SER A 31 24.97 -8.26 -3.19
CA SER A 31 23.58 -7.83 -3.21
C SER A 31 22.94 -8.17 -1.87
N GLU A 32 22.26 -7.22 -1.22
CA GLU A 32 21.57 -7.47 0.05
C GLU A 32 20.63 -8.68 -0.09
N PRO A 33 20.57 -9.58 0.92
CA PRO A 33 19.71 -10.76 0.84
C PRO A 33 18.24 -10.35 0.71
N ALA A 34 17.51 -11.03 -0.17
CA ALA A 34 16.08 -10.81 -0.38
C ALA A 34 15.25 -11.60 0.65
N ALA A 35 14.20 -10.97 1.20
CA ALA A 35 13.14 -11.64 1.94
C ALA A 35 12.03 -12.17 1.01
N ALA A 36 11.78 -11.46 -0.09
CA ALA A 36 10.92 -11.92 -1.17
C ALA A 36 11.28 -11.22 -2.49
N VAL A 37 10.81 -11.78 -3.60
CA VAL A 37 10.85 -11.15 -4.92
C VAL A 37 9.42 -11.12 -5.45
N VAL A 38 8.93 -9.93 -5.81
CA VAL A 38 7.58 -9.71 -6.35
C VAL A 38 7.73 -9.08 -7.72
N ASP A 39 7.40 -9.83 -8.75
CA ASP A 39 7.53 -9.40 -10.14
C ASP A 39 8.93 -8.82 -10.47
N GLY A 40 9.96 -9.57 -10.11
CA GLY A 40 11.37 -9.16 -10.30
C GLY A 40 11.87 -8.09 -9.32
N HIS A 41 11.00 -7.47 -8.53
CA HIS A 41 11.39 -6.46 -7.54
C HIS A 41 11.68 -7.10 -6.19
N THR A 42 12.83 -6.75 -5.63
CA THR A 42 13.32 -7.33 -4.36
C THR A 42 12.74 -6.60 -3.17
N ILE A 43 12.15 -7.36 -2.25
CA ILE A 43 11.90 -6.93 -0.87
C ILE A 43 13.11 -7.36 -0.05
N SER A 44 13.88 -6.40 0.48
CA SER A 44 15.13 -6.72 1.19
C SER A 44 14.88 -7.34 2.57
N MET A 45 15.83 -8.17 3.03
CA MET A 45 15.81 -8.74 4.37
C MET A 45 15.79 -7.65 5.45
N LYS A 46 16.48 -6.53 5.22
CA LYS A 46 16.47 -5.36 6.12
C LYS A 46 15.07 -4.78 6.28
N ALA A 47 14.33 -4.61 5.17
CA ALA A 47 12.95 -4.11 5.21
C ALA A 47 12.02 -5.09 5.94
N TYR A 48 12.19 -6.40 5.68
CA TYR A 48 11.46 -7.45 6.37
C TYR A 48 11.70 -7.45 7.88
N GLN A 49 12.95 -7.44 8.32
CA GLN A 49 13.31 -7.41 9.74
C GLN A 49 12.74 -6.16 10.43
N ALA A 50 12.89 -4.98 9.80
CA ALA A 50 12.33 -3.74 10.34
C ALA A 50 10.80 -3.81 10.49
N ARG A 51 10.09 -4.42 9.54
CA ARG A 51 8.63 -4.60 9.66
C ARG A 51 8.28 -5.65 10.70
N LEU A 52 9.03 -6.74 10.80
CA LEU A 52 8.80 -7.79 11.78
C LEU A 52 8.95 -7.27 13.21
N GLU A 53 9.93 -6.40 13.48
CA GLU A 53 10.06 -5.76 14.79
C GLU A 53 8.83 -4.91 15.14
N VAL A 54 8.29 -4.14 14.19
CA VAL A 54 7.04 -3.38 14.39
C VAL A 54 5.87 -4.33 14.65
N SER A 55 5.76 -5.41 13.86
CA SER A 55 4.71 -6.41 14.02
C SER A 55 4.77 -7.10 15.39
N ARG A 56 5.96 -7.31 15.98
CA ARG A 56 6.09 -7.87 17.34
C ARG A 56 5.56 -6.96 18.43
N HIS A 57 5.73 -5.65 18.28
CA HIS A 57 5.24 -4.66 19.25
C HIS A 57 3.75 -4.35 19.06
N ARG A 58 3.22 -4.61 17.87
CA ARG A 58 1.82 -4.38 17.49
C ARG A 58 1.17 -5.68 17.02
N ASP A 59 1.35 -6.75 17.79
CA ASP A 59 0.93 -8.10 17.39
C ASP A 59 -0.57 -8.12 17.08
N PRO A 60 -0.96 -8.27 15.79
CA PRO A 60 -2.37 -8.28 15.40
C PRO A 60 -3.10 -9.54 15.90
N PHE A 61 -2.36 -10.54 16.38
CA PHE A 61 -2.89 -11.79 16.92
C PHE A 61 -2.91 -11.81 18.46
N SER A 62 -2.54 -10.71 19.12
CA SER A 62 -2.60 -10.62 20.58
C SER A 62 -4.01 -10.92 21.10
N GLY A 63 -4.11 -11.88 22.02
CA GLY A 63 -5.38 -12.34 22.59
C GLY A 63 -6.13 -13.42 21.79
N ILE A 64 -5.65 -13.81 20.60
CA ILE A 64 -6.24 -14.90 19.82
C ILE A 64 -5.67 -16.24 20.32
N LYS A 65 -6.56 -17.14 20.80
CA LYS A 65 -6.19 -18.47 21.27
C LYS A 65 -5.68 -19.35 20.12
N GLU A 66 -4.66 -20.17 20.39
CA GLU A 66 -4.14 -21.14 19.41
C GLU A 66 -5.14 -22.27 19.14
N ALA A 67 -5.36 -22.59 17.87
CA ALA A 67 -6.00 -23.84 17.46
C ALA A 67 -4.93 -24.91 17.18
N ILE A 68 -5.20 -26.19 17.42
CA ILE A 68 -4.27 -27.29 17.07
C ILE A 68 -4.86 -28.06 15.87
N PRO A 69 -4.09 -28.34 14.80
CA PRO A 69 -2.72 -27.89 14.52
C PRO A 69 -2.72 -26.52 13.80
N SER A 70 -2.09 -25.50 14.38
CA SER A 70 -1.89 -24.19 13.75
C SER A 70 -0.41 -23.82 13.74
N PRO A 71 0.04 -22.96 12.79
CA PRO A 71 1.35 -22.32 12.88
C PRO A 71 1.53 -21.62 14.24
N THR A 72 2.76 -21.66 14.76
CA THR A 72 3.13 -20.96 16.01
C THR A 72 2.91 -19.46 15.89
N PRO A 73 2.75 -18.70 17.00
CA PRO A 73 2.56 -17.25 16.96
C PRO A 73 3.68 -16.53 16.20
N ALA A 74 4.93 -16.97 16.38
CA ALA A 74 6.08 -16.46 15.66
C ALA A 74 5.94 -16.68 14.14
N GLN A 75 5.61 -17.90 13.70
CA GLN A 75 5.40 -18.20 12.28
C GLN A 75 4.22 -17.44 11.67
N ARG A 76 3.13 -17.25 12.42
CA ARG A 76 1.99 -16.42 11.99
C ARG A 76 2.40 -14.98 11.78
N LEU A 77 3.19 -14.44 12.70
CA LEU A 77 3.68 -13.07 12.61
C LEU A 77 4.64 -12.90 11.43
N GLU A 78 5.60 -13.81 11.26
CA GLU A 78 6.52 -13.82 10.11
C GLU A 78 5.76 -13.87 8.77
N SER A 79 4.78 -14.78 8.66
CA SER A 79 3.93 -14.91 7.48
C SER A 79 3.11 -13.66 7.23
N PHE A 80 2.48 -13.10 8.27
CA PHE A 80 1.73 -11.85 8.18
C PHE A 80 2.62 -10.69 7.71
N THR A 81 3.80 -10.53 8.30
CA THR A 81 4.75 -9.48 7.97
C THR A 81 5.18 -9.54 6.50
N ILE A 82 5.60 -10.71 6.00
CA ILE A 82 6.04 -10.81 4.60
C ILE A 82 4.87 -10.60 3.63
N GLU A 83 3.68 -11.09 3.97
CA GLU A 83 2.47 -10.88 3.16
C GLU A 83 2.04 -9.41 3.10
N GLN A 84 2.21 -8.64 4.19
CA GLN A 84 1.99 -7.19 4.15
C GLN A 84 2.98 -6.50 3.21
N LEU A 85 4.26 -6.88 3.26
CA LEU A 85 5.28 -6.29 2.38
C LEU A 85 5.04 -6.64 0.90
N VAL A 86 4.56 -7.85 0.61
CA VAL A 86 4.14 -8.22 -0.75
C VAL A 86 2.99 -7.35 -1.24
N ARG A 87 1.97 -7.09 -0.40
CA ARG A 87 0.88 -6.17 -0.74
C ARG A 87 1.39 -4.75 -1.00
N GLU A 88 2.25 -4.22 -0.12
CA GLU A 88 2.85 -2.90 -0.29
C GLU A 88 3.67 -2.79 -1.58
N GLU A 89 4.38 -3.86 -1.95
CA GLU A 89 5.16 -3.91 -3.17
C GLU A 89 4.26 -3.95 -4.43
N ILE A 90 3.14 -4.68 -4.39
CA ILE A 90 2.13 -4.66 -5.46
C ILE A 90 1.54 -3.25 -5.61
N VAL A 91 1.18 -2.61 -4.50
CA VAL A 91 0.69 -1.22 -4.48
C VAL A 91 1.73 -0.27 -5.09
N ARG A 92 3.00 -0.39 -4.69
CA ARG A 92 4.09 0.44 -5.22
C ARG A 92 4.22 0.30 -6.73
N GLN A 93 4.23 -0.93 -7.25
CA GLN A 93 4.33 -1.19 -8.69
C GLN A 93 3.13 -0.63 -9.47
N GLU A 94 1.92 -0.76 -8.94
CA GLU A 94 0.73 -0.20 -9.61
C GLU A 94 0.72 1.33 -9.56
N ALA A 95 1.16 1.93 -8.45
CA ALA A 95 1.35 3.37 -8.34
C ALA A 95 2.37 3.87 -9.38
N GLU A 96 3.51 3.19 -9.54
CA GLU A 96 4.52 3.54 -10.55
C GLU A 96 4.01 3.40 -11.98
N LYS A 97 3.29 2.32 -12.28
CA LYS A 97 2.64 2.12 -13.58
C LYS A 97 1.68 3.27 -13.92
N ARG A 98 1.01 3.81 -12.91
CA ARG A 98 0.10 4.97 -13.01
C ARG A 98 0.80 6.32 -12.87
N ARG A 99 2.14 6.33 -12.72
CA ARG A 99 2.96 7.53 -12.50
C ARG A 99 2.56 8.31 -11.23
N VAL A 100 2.08 7.60 -10.23
CA VAL A 100 1.76 8.12 -8.89
C VAL A 100 3.00 7.96 -8.02
N GLY A 101 3.78 9.03 -7.88
CA GLY A 101 4.98 9.06 -7.04
C GLY A 101 4.78 9.84 -5.75
N ILE A 102 5.33 9.34 -4.64
CA ILE A 102 5.39 10.07 -3.36
C ILE A 102 6.79 10.67 -3.19
N SER A 103 6.86 12.00 -3.14
CA SER A 103 8.12 12.71 -2.94
C SER A 103 8.60 12.61 -1.49
N ASP A 104 9.92 12.71 -1.31
CA ASP A 104 10.55 12.76 0.01
C ASP A 104 9.99 13.89 0.88
N HIS A 105 9.71 15.03 0.26
CA HIS A 105 9.09 16.18 0.90
C HIS A 105 7.70 15.82 1.45
N ALA A 106 6.85 15.14 0.68
CA ALA A 106 5.51 14.75 1.14
C ALA A 106 5.56 13.82 2.35
N VAL A 107 6.50 12.87 2.37
CA VAL A 107 6.74 11.99 3.52
C VAL A 107 7.21 12.80 4.72
N GLN A 108 8.15 13.74 4.53
CA GLN A 108 8.67 14.57 5.60
C GLN A 108 7.58 15.47 6.21
N SER A 109 6.79 16.17 5.38
CA SER A 109 5.68 17.00 5.86
C SER A 109 4.66 16.19 6.66
N ARG A 110 4.39 14.94 6.25
CA ARG A 110 3.51 14.04 7.01
C ARG A 110 4.10 13.71 8.38
N ILE A 111 5.38 13.33 8.44
CA ILE A 111 6.06 13.02 9.70
C ILE A 111 6.08 14.23 10.63
N ASP A 112 6.37 15.42 10.10
CA ASP A 112 6.40 16.66 10.88
C ASP A 112 5.02 17.02 11.43
N ALA A 113 3.95 16.84 10.66
CA ALA A 113 2.59 17.04 11.13
C ALA A 113 2.21 16.07 12.26
N LEU A 114 2.60 14.78 12.15
CA LEU A 114 2.38 13.79 13.22
C LEU A 114 3.18 14.15 14.48
N LYS A 115 4.43 14.57 14.32
CA LYS A 115 5.31 14.99 15.42
C LYS A 115 4.80 16.26 16.10
N ALA A 116 4.29 17.23 15.33
CA ALA A 116 3.71 18.46 15.86
C ALA A 116 2.42 18.18 16.66
N LYS A 117 1.55 17.29 16.16
CA LYS A 117 0.32 16.89 16.84
C LYS A 117 0.59 16.14 18.15
N ALA A 118 1.59 15.26 18.18
CA ALA A 118 1.90 14.43 19.34
C ALA A 118 2.83 15.12 20.36
N GLY A 119 3.66 16.06 19.92
CA GLY A 119 4.81 16.58 20.67
C GLY A 119 6.08 15.74 20.45
N PRO A 120 7.28 16.34 20.29
CA PRO A 120 8.51 15.62 19.91
C PRO A 120 8.88 14.46 20.84
N THR A 121 8.79 14.65 22.15
CA THR A 121 9.13 13.63 23.15
C THR A 121 8.17 12.44 23.07
N SER A 122 6.85 12.72 23.05
CA SER A 122 5.81 11.70 22.94
C SER A 122 5.90 10.95 21.61
N PHE A 123 6.21 11.66 20.52
CA PHE A 123 6.42 11.07 19.21
C PHE A 123 7.59 10.08 19.20
N ASN A 124 8.76 10.48 19.69
CA ASN A 124 9.94 9.60 19.76
C ASN A 124 9.68 8.40 20.69
N ALA A 125 9.04 8.63 21.84
CA ALA A 125 8.65 7.56 22.75
C ALA A 125 7.66 6.59 22.10
N ALA A 126 6.73 7.08 21.28
CA ALA A 126 5.79 6.25 20.54
C ALA A 126 6.50 5.42 19.46
N LEU A 127 7.46 5.99 18.72
CA LEU A 127 8.25 5.22 17.75
C LEU A 127 8.96 4.04 18.43
N ASN A 128 9.71 4.32 19.50
CA ASN A 128 10.45 3.31 20.24
C ASN A 128 9.52 2.22 20.80
N ARG A 129 8.39 2.62 21.42
CA ARG A 129 7.40 1.69 21.97
C ARG A 129 6.80 0.75 20.92
N ASN A 130 6.69 1.23 19.68
CA ASN A 130 6.11 0.47 18.56
C ASN A 130 7.18 -0.20 17.67
N GLY A 131 8.44 -0.26 18.13
CA GLY A 131 9.52 -0.93 17.39
C GLY A 131 9.98 -0.19 16.12
N PHE A 132 9.67 1.09 15.98
CA PHE A 132 10.12 1.89 14.85
C PHE A 132 11.46 2.57 15.13
N THR A 133 12.31 2.58 14.10
CA THR A 133 13.38 3.57 13.95
C THR A 133 12.86 4.74 13.12
N SER A 134 13.57 5.87 13.10
CA SER A 134 13.22 7.00 12.22
C SER A 134 13.12 6.58 10.75
N ASP A 135 14.05 5.73 10.29
CA ASP A 135 14.10 5.27 8.89
C ASP A 135 12.98 4.29 8.56
N SER A 136 12.73 3.30 9.44
CA SER A 136 11.64 2.35 9.22
C SER A 136 10.27 3.01 9.32
N PHE A 137 10.12 4.04 10.18
CA PHE A 137 8.91 4.85 10.22
C PHE A 137 8.73 5.68 8.95
N ARG A 138 9.79 6.29 8.42
CA ARG A 138 9.75 7.01 7.14
C ARG A 138 9.34 6.11 5.99
N ALA A 139 9.92 4.91 5.90
CA ALA A 139 9.55 3.91 4.90
C ALA A 139 8.07 3.49 5.03
N TYR A 140 7.61 3.24 6.26
CA TYR A 140 6.22 2.93 6.55
C TYR A 140 5.25 4.06 6.12
N GLN A 141 5.58 5.32 6.45
CA GLN A 141 4.77 6.45 6.00
C GLN A 141 4.75 6.60 4.48
N ARG A 142 5.86 6.30 3.78
CA ARG A 142 5.88 6.30 2.31
C ARG A 142 4.94 5.24 1.75
N ALA A 143 4.97 4.01 2.27
CA ALA A 143 4.09 2.94 1.82
C ALA A 143 2.62 3.33 1.98
N LEU A 144 2.25 3.86 3.16
CA LEU A 144 0.89 4.36 3.44
C LEU A 144 0.46 5.47 2.49
N LEU A 145 1.31 6.48 2.29
CA LEU A 145 1.00 7.59 1.37
C LEU A 145 0.86 7.11 -0.08
N THR A 146 1.64 6.09 -0.47
CA THR A 146 1.59 5.50 -1.82
C THR A 146 0.28 4.76 -2.03
N GLU A 147 -0.12 3.92 -1.07
CA GLU A 147 -1.41 3.22 -1.11
C GLU A 147 -2.58 4.19 -1.23
N VAL A 148 -2.55 5.25 -0.45
CA VAL A 148 -3.60 6.26 -0.44
C VAL A 148 -3.65 7.02 -1.75
N ALA A 149 -2.49 7.46 -2.26
CA ALA A 149 -2.45 8.17 -3.53
C ALA A 149 -2.93 7.28 -4.69
N LEU A 150 -2.58 5.99 -4.66
CA LEU A 150 -3.08 5.02 -5.63
C LEU A 150 -4.60 4.84 -5.51
N LEU A 151 -5.10 4.62 -4.29
CA LEU A 151 -6.54 4.48 -4.02
C LEU A 151 -7.33 5.69 -4.51
N GLN A 152 -6.86 6.90 -4.17
CA GLN A 152 -7.49 8.16 -4.62
C GLN A 152 -7.50 8.29 -6.14
N THR A 153 -6.39 7.91 -6.80
CA THR A 153 -6.29 7.90 -8.26
C THR A 153 -7.29 6.92 -8.87
N MET A 154 -7.34 5.69 -8.37
CA MET A 154 -8.25 4.66 -8.87
C MET A 154 -9.73 4.99 -8.60
N ALA A 155 -10.04 5.58 -7.44
CA ALA A 155 -11.38 6.04 -7.13
C ALA A 155 -11.84 7.16 -8.08
N LYS A 156 -10.94 8.08 -8.42
CA LYS A 156 -11.22 9.11 -9.44
C LYS A 156 -11.49 8.49 -10.81
N ASP A 157 -10.71 7.47 -11.22
CA ASP A 157 -10.96 6.74 -12.47
C ASP A 157 -12.31 6.01 -12.46
N ARG A 158 -12.68 5.40 -11.34
CA ARG A 158 -13.98 4.75 -11.14
C ARG A 158 -15.14 5.75 -11.25
N ALA A 159 -15.04 6.89 -10.57
CA ALA A 159 -16.03 7.97 -10.68
C ALA A 159 -16.10 8.53 -12.11
N GLY A 160 -14.95 8.64 -12.80
CA GLY A 160 -14.87 8.99 -14.22
C GLY A 160 -15.58 8.00 -15.13
N SER A 161 -15.49 6.70 -14.82
CA SER A 161 -16.19 5.64 -15.56
C SER A 161 -17.71 5.73 -15.37
N ALA A 162 -18.17 5.93 -14.14
CA ALA A 162 -19.58 6.18 -13.86
C ALA A 162 -20.11 7.43 -14.58
N ALA A 163 -19.37 8.54 -14.53
CA ALA A 163 -19.73 9.77 -15.25
C ALA A 163 -19.79 9.56 -16.77
N LYS A 164 -18.89 8.74 -17.33
CA LYS A 164 -18.88 8.41 -18.76
C LYS A 164 -20.13 7.62 -19.17
N GLU A 165 -20.56 6.65 -18.37
CA GLU A 165 -21.80 5.88 -18.62
C GLU A 165 -23.03 6.81 -18.56
N LEU A 166 -23.11 7.70 -17.56
CA LEU A 166 -24.19 8.69 -17.47
C LEU A 166 -24.21 9.63 -18.68
N ASN A 167 -23.05 10.11 -19.12
CA ASN A 167 -22.94 10.96 -20.32
C ASN A 167 -23.28 10.22 -21.62
N ALA A 168 -23.17 8.89 -21.65
CA ALA A 168 -23.60 8.07 -22.77
C ALA A 168 -25.11 7.83 -22.80
N GLY A 169 -25.84 8.26 -21.77
CA GLY A 169 -27.30 8.13 -21.66
C GLY A 169 -27.77 6.93 -20.83
N ASP A 170 -26.87 6.24 -20.14
CA ASP A 170 -27.25 5.12 -19.27
C ASP A 170 -28.10 5.63 -18.10
N ALA A 171 -29.11 4.83 -17.72
CA ALA A 171 -30.00 5.18 -16.62
C ALA A 171 -29.22 5.30 -15.30
N PHE A 172 -29.44 6.40 -14.56
CA PHE A 172 -28.71 6.67 -13.32
C PHE A 172 -28.78 5.50 -12.33
N ALA A 173 -29.95 4.88 -12.19
CA ALA A 173 -30.14 3.74 -11.31
C ALA A 173 -29.25 2.53 -11.68
N THR A 174 -29.06 2.28 -12.98
CA THR A 174 -28.19 1.21 -13.48
C THR A 174 -26.72 1.51 -13.20
N VAL A 175 -26.29 2.76 -13.41
CA VAL A 175 -24.91 3.19 -13.12
C VAL A 175 -24.65 3.15 -11.61
N ALA A 176 -25.62 3.58 -10.80
CA ALA A 176 -25.53 3.54 -9.34
C ALA A 176 -25.38 2.10 -8.81
N ALA A 177 -26.17 1.15 -9.32
CA ALA A 177 -26.06 -0.26 -8.94
C ALA A 177 -24.69 -0.87 -9.29
N ARG A 178 -24.02 -0.35 -10.33
CA ARG A 178 -22.72 -0.85 -10.80
C ARG A 178 -21.54 -0.21 -10.07
N TRP A 179 -21.59 1.10 -9.83
CA TRP A 179 -20.42 1.88 -9.42
C TRP A 179 -20.50 2.45 -8.00
N SER A 180 -21.69 2.53 -7.40
CA SER A 180 -21.84 3.11 -6.07
C SER A 180 -21.38 2.13 -5.00
N ASP A 181 -20.43 2.57 -4.18
CA ASP A 181 -19.96 1.91 -2.97
C ASP A 181 -20.89 2.17 -1.77
N ASP A 182 -21.98 2.95 -1.95
CA ASP A 182 -23.02 3.10 -0.91
C ASP A 182 -23.96 1.89 -0.89
N GLY A 183 -23.67 0.94 0.00
CA GLY A 183 -24.49 -0.27 0.19
C GLY A 183 -25.93 0.00 0.62
N GLY A 184 -26.24 1.19 1.16
CA GLY A 184 -27.60 1.54 1.58
C GLY A 184 -28.52 1.98 0.44
N THR A 185 -27.95 2.49 -0.67
CA THR A 185 -28.71 3.12 -1.75
C THR A 185 -28.42 2.54 -3.13
N SER A 186 -27.24 1.96 -3.37
CA SER A 186 -26.81 1.40 -4.67
C SER A 186 -27.84 0.44 -5.29
N ALA A 187 -28.35 -0.51 -4.50
CA ALA A 187 -29.36 -1.48 -4.96
C ALA A 187 -30.72 -0.85 -5.29
N ARG A 188 -30.98 0.38 -4.83
CA ARG A 188 -32.19 1.17 -5.12
C ARG A 188 -31.89 2.31 -6.09
N GLY A 189 -30.91 2.13 -6.97
CA GLY A 189 -30.56 3.13 -7.97
C GLY A 189 -29.92 4.39 -7.40
N GLY A 190 -29.34 4.32 -6.20
CA GLY A 190 -28.73 5.45 -5.52
C GLY A 190 -29.74 6.33 -4.77
N ASP A 191 -31.02 5.95 -4.70
CA ASP A 191 -32.08 6.75 -4.09
C ASP A 191 -31.79 7.08 -2.61
N ALA A 192 -31.54 8.37 -2.35
CA ALA A 192 -31.27 8.97 -1.06
C ALA A 192 -32.51 9.66 -0.44
N GLY A 193 -33.66 9.61 -1.13
CA GLY A 193 -34.92 10.15 -0.69
C GLY A 193 -35.04 11.67 -0.84
N TRP A 194 -36.08 12.21 -0.20
CA TRP A 194 -36.36 13.64 -0.16
C TRP A 194 -35.52 14.30 0.92
N LEU A 195 -34.68 15.25 0.52
CA LEU A 195 -33.76 15.97 1.39
C LEU A 195 -33.92 17.47 1.19
N ARG A 196 -33.82 18.24 2.28
CA ARG A 196 -33.56 19.67 2.19
C ARG A 196 -32.08 19.89 1.89
N PRO A 197 -31.71 20.94 1.14
CA PRO A 197 -30.30 21.25 0.88
C PRO A 197 -29.46 21.39 2.15
N ALA A 198 -30.04 21.91 3.24
CA ALA A 198 -29.39 22.05 4.54
C ALA A 198 -29.16 20.71 5.28
N GLU A 199 -29.84 19.64 4.86
CA GLU A 199 -29.67 18.28 5.42
C GLU A 199 -28.52 17.51 4.73
N ILE A 200 -27.99 18.03 3.62
CA ILE A 200 -26.89 17.42 2.88
C ILE A 200 -25.55 17.76 3.57
N PRO A 201 -24.82 16.77 4.14
CA PRO A 201 -23.62 17.05 4.94
C PRO A 201 -22.46 17.66 4.16
N GLU A 202 -22.39 17.38 2.85
CA GLU A 202 -21.29 17.81 1.98
C GLU A 202 -21.65 19.15 1.30
N PRO A 203 -21.02 20.28 1.67
CA PRO A 203 -21.45 21.59 1.19
C PRO A 203 -21.36 21.74 -0.33
N ALA A 204 -20.30 21.20 -0.95
CA ALA A 204 -20.13 21.22 -2.40
C ALA A 204 -21.23 20.43 -3.12
N LEU A 205 -21.67 19.31 -2.55
CA LEU A 205 -22.79 18.54 -3.07
C LEU A 205 -24.10 19.32 -2.93
N ALA A 206 -24.35 19.89 -1.76
CA ALA A 206 -25.55 20.68 -1.48
C ALA A 206 -25.71 21.85 -2.46
N THR A 207 -24.63 22.60 -2.70
CA THR A 207 -24.63 23.70 -3.68
C THR A 207 -24.89 23.19 -5.11
N ALA A 208 -24.22 22.11 -5.53
CA ALA A 208 -24.38 21.57 -6.87
C ALA A 208 -25.82 21.12 -7.14
N VAL A 209 -26.40 20.30 -6.25
CA VAL A 209 -27.77 19.80 -6.44
C VAL A 209 -28.81 20.90 -6.30
N GLN A 210 -28.58 21.92 -5.46
CA GLN A 210 -29.50 23.05 -5.33
C GLN A 210 -29.70 23.80 -6.65
N SER A 211 -28.64 23.95 -7.45
CA SER A 211 -28.68 24.62 -8.76
C SER A 211 -29.20 23.75 -9.92
N LEU A 212 -29.38 22.44 -9.70
CA LEU A 212 -29.58 21.46 -10.77
C LEU A 212 -31.06 21.20 -11.10
N ALA A 213 -31.52 21.42 -12.33
CA ALA A 213 -32.90 21.11 -12.71
C ALA A 213 -33.29 19.64 -12.43
N ALA A 214 -34.59 19.35 -12.28
CA ALA A 214 -35.07 17.97 -12.18
C ALA A 214 -34.69 17.18 -13.45
N GLY A 215 -34.24 15.94 -13.28
CA GLY A 215 -33.61 15.11 -14.30
C GLY A 215 -32.15 15.44 -14.59
N GLY A 216 -31.61 16.53 -14.05
CA GLY A 216 -30.21 16.91 -14.23
C GLY A 216 -29.26 16.04 -13.40
N VAL A 217 -28.06 15.81 -13.95
CA VAL A 217 -26.96 15.06 -13.30
C VAL A 217 -25.79 16.02 -13.04
N THR A 218 -25.17 15.92 -11.87
CA THR A 218 -23.99 16.73 -11.52
C THR A 218 -22.73 16.23 -12.24
N GLY A 219 -21.67 17.05 -12.21
CA GLY A 219 -20.32 16.53 -12.40
C GLY A 219 -19.87 15.65 -11.21
N ILE A 220 -18.60 15.24 -11.24
CA ILE A 220 -17.96 14.54 -10.12
C ILE A 220 -17.62 15.54 -9.02
N ILE A 221 -18.15 15.31 -7.82
CA ILE A 221 -18.00 16.19 -6.67
C ILE A 221 -17.10 15.51 -5.63
N PRO A 222 -15.93 16.07 -5.29
CA PRO A 222 -15.11 15.55 -4.21
C PRO A 222 -15.77 15.83 -2.85
N THR A 223 -15.76 14.84 -1.98
CA THR A 223 -16.30 14.86 -0.61
C THR A 223 -15.30 14.27 0.37
N ASN A 224 -15.58 14.35 1.67
CA ASN A 224 -14.74 13.71 2.70
C ASN A 224 -14.66 12.17 2.56
N ARG A 225 -15.67 11.54 1.96
CA ARG A 225 -15.79 10.07 1.77
C ARG A 225 -15.24 9.61 0.43
N GLY A 226 -15.05 10.50 -0.53
CA GLY A 226 -14.53 10.19 -1.86
C GLY A 226 -15.14 11.07 -2.93
N TYR A 227 -15.76 10.46 -3.94
CA TYR A 227 -16.35 11.18 -5.07
C TYR A 227 -17.85 10.87 -5.18
N VAL A 228 -18.66 11.90 -5.34
CA VAL A 228 -20.11 11.77 -5.50
C VAL A 228 -20.55 12.32 -6.85
N ILE A 229 -21.42 11.58 -7.53
CA ILE A 229 -22.24 12.08 -8.64
C ILE A 229 -23.69 12.00 -8.17
N ALA A 230 -24.48 13.04 -8.39
CA ALA A 230 -25.87 13.08 -7.96
C ALA A 230 -26.80 13.47 -9.11
N THR A 231 -28.06 13.05 -8.99
CA THR A 231 -29.16 13.51 -9.84
C THR A 231 -30.30 14.00 -8.98
N VAL A 232 -31.00 15.02 -9.45
CA VAL A 232 -32.26 15.47 -8.84
C VAL A 232 -33.40 14.79 -9.59
N LEU A 233 -34.03 13.79 -8.98
CA LEU A 233 -35.15 13.06 -9.58
C LEU A 233 -36.39 13.96 -9.68
N GLU A 234 -36.71 14.62 -8.56
CA GLU A 234 -37.87 15.49 -8.43
C GLU A 234 -37.56 16.70 -7.53
N ARG A 235 -38.37 17.76 -7.66
CA ARG A 235 -38.24 19.00 -6.88
C ARG A 235 -39.56 19.43 -6.27
N ARG A 236 -39.49 19.89 -5.01
CA ARG A 236 -40.55 20.61 -4.29
C ARG A 236 -40.02 21.99 -3.89
N SER A 237 -40.87 22.80 -3.23
CA SER A 237 -40.51 24.16 -2.81
C SER A 237 -39.27 24.23 -1.92
N ASP A 238 -39.07 23.28 -1.01
CA ASP A 238 -37.97 23.25 -0.03
C ASP A 238 -37.19 21.92 -0.02
N GLN A 239 -37.56 20.96 -0.87
CA GLN A 239 -36.96 19.61 -0.89
C GLN A 239 -36.55 19.17 -2.30
N LEU A 240 -35.53 18.33 -2.35
CA LEU A 240 -35.02 17.66 -3.54
C LEU A 240 -35.10 16.15 -3.33
N HIS A 241 -35.66 15.40 -4.28
CA HIS A 241 -35.51 13.95 -4.28
C HIS A 241 -34.22 13.60 -4.99
N LEU A 242 -33.24 13.07 -4.26
CA LEU A 242 -31.91 12.82 -4.79
C LEU A 242 -31.65 11.33 -4.99
N ALA A 243 -30.88 11.02 -6.04
CA ALA A 243 -30.14 9.78 -6.12
C ALA A 243 -28.64 10.07 -6.26
N THR A 244 -27.80 9.22 -5.69
CA THR A 244 -26.34 9.42 -5.62
C THR A 244 -25.55 8.17 -6.00
N ILE A 245 -24.39 8.40 -6.61
CA ILE A 245 -23.33 7.41 -6.81
C ILE A 245 -22.15 7.86 -5.96
N LEU A 246 -21.81 7.09 -4.94
CA LEU A 246 -20.65 7.33 -4.09
C LEU A 246 -19.52 6.38 -4.51
N VAL A 247 -18.37 6.90 -4.89
CA VAL A 247 -17.14 6.12 -5.00
C VAL A 247 -16.27 6.44 -3.79
N LEU A 248 -16.03 5.45 -2.94
CA LEU A 248 -15.26 5.62 -1.70
C LEU A 248 -13.79 5.88 -2.01
N ALA A 249 -13.30 6.99 -1.48
CA ALA A 249 -11.91 7.37 -1.46
C ALA A 249 -11.64 8.07 -0.12
N PRO A 250 -11.69 7.35 1.01
CA PRO A 250 -11.48 7.98 2.30
C PRO A 250 -10.09 8.63 2.35
N ALA A 251 -10.05 9.87 2.81
CA ALA A 251 -8.78 10.47 3.20
C ALA A 251 -8.21 9.68 4.38
N VAL A 252 -6.89 9.49 4.41
CA VAL A 252 -6.19 8.74 5.46
C VAL A 252 -6.45 9.37 6.82
N ASP A 253 -7.41 8.84 7.54
CA ASP A 253 -7.34 8.83 8.98
C ASP A 253 -6.86 7.44 9.39
N LEU A 254 -5.60 7.36 9.81
CA LEU A 254 -4.98 6.15 10.37
C LEU A 254 -5.72 5.61 11.61
N PHE A 255 -6.73 6.34 12.09
CA PHE A 255 -7.48 6.05 13.31
C PHE A 255 -9.00 5.90 13.10
N SER A 256 -9.53 5.91 11.86
CA SER A 256 -10.99 5.84 11.63
C SER A 256 -11.42 4.65 10.74
N PRO A 257 -12.51 3.93 11.11
CA PRO A 257 -12.87 2.58 10.62
C PRO A 257 -13.49 2.51 9.22
N GLN A 258 -13.35 3.55 8.40
CA GLN A 258 -13.70 3.43 6.98
C GLN A 258 -12.55 2.68 6.31
N GLY A 259 -12.47 1.36 6.55
CA GLY A 259 -11.41 0.50 6.02
C GLY A 259 -11.24 0.63 4.50
N THR A 260 -10.16 0.08 3.99
CA THR A 260 -9.88 0.05 2.55
C THR A 260 -11.11 -0.42 1.77
N PRO A 261 -11.60 0.34 0.77
CA PRO A 261 -12.81 -0.02 0.03
C PRO A 261 -12.71 -1.45 -0.55
N PRO A 262 -13.78 -2.26 -0.51
CA PRO A 262 -13.73 -3.66 -0.93
C PRO A 262 -13.19 -3.85 -2.36
N TRP A 263 -13.50 -2.93 -3.28
CA TRP A 263 -13.00 -2.97 -4.65
C TRP A 263 -11.48 -2.79 -4.74
N PHE A 264 -10.87 -2.00 -3.84
CA PHE A 264 -9.43 -1.78 -3.82
C PHE A 264 -8.72 -2.99 -3.21
N THR A 265 -9.24 -3.51 -2.09
CA THR A 265 -8.77 -4.76 -1.49
C THR A 265 -8.80 -5.90 -2.51
N LYS A 266 -9.95 -6.09 -3.18
CA LYS A 266 -10.10 -7.10 -4.22
C LYS A 266 -9.10 -6.92 -5.36
N PHE A 267 -8.87 -5.69 -5.81
CA PHE A 267 -7.89 -5.40 -6.86
C PHE A 267 -6.48 -5.87 -6.47
N ILE A 268 -6.04 -5.57 -5.24
CA ILE A 268 -4.72 -6.00 -4.75
C ILE A 268 -4.67 -7.53 -4.61
N ASP A 269 -5.72 -8.15 -4.09
CA ASP A 269 -5.81 -9.60 -3.92
C ASP A 269 -5.79 -10.35 -5.25
N ASP A 270 -6.57 -9.90 -6.25
CA ASP A 270 -6.58 -10.45 -7.60
C ASP A 270 -5.19 -10.34 -8.25
N ARG A 271 -4.51 -9.21 -8.05
CA ARG A 271 -3.16 -8.98 -8.57
C ARG A 271 -2.15 -9.91 -7.91
N ALA A 272 -2.22 -10.07 -6.59
CA ALA A 272 -1.39 -11.00 -5.85
C ALA A 272 -1.62 -12.45 -6.31
N ALA A 273 -2.88 -12.86 -6.47
CA ALA A 273 -3.24 -14.20 -6.96
C ALA A 273 -2.69 -14.45 -8.38
N THR A 274 -2.84 -13.49 -9.28
CA THR A 274 -2.30 -13.57 -10.65
C THR A 274 -0.78 -13.72 -10.65
N LEU A 275 -0.08 -12.93 -9.83
CA LEU A 275 1.39 -13.02 -9.73
C LEU A 275 1.83 -14.36 -9.13
N ARG A 276 1.13 -14.88 -8.12
CA ARG A 276 1.42 -16.22 -7.57
C ARG A 276 1.21 -17.33 -8.58
N GLN A 277 0.09 -17.32 -9.31
CA GLN A 277 -0.18 -18.31 -10.36
C GLN A 277 0.89 -18.30 -11.45
N ALA A 278 1.47 -17.13 -11.74
CA ALA A 278 2.56 -16.98 -12.69
C ALA A 278 3.95 -17.28 -12.11
N GLY A 279 4.07 -17.70 -10.84
CA GLY A 279 5.37 -17.91 -10.17
C GLY A 279 6.19 -16.64 -9.97
N ARG A 280 5.55 -15.45 -10.02
CA ARG A 280 6.19 -14.13 -9.90
C ARG A 280 6.21 -13.59 -8.48
N ILE A 281 5.83 -14.40 -7.49
CA ILE A 281 6.05 -14.11 -6.07
C ILE A 281 6.87 -15.24 -5.48
N GLU A 282 8.11 -14.94 -5.10
CA GLU A 282 9.03 -15.86 -4.44
C GLU A 282 9.25 -15.39 -3.00
N LEU A 283 8.82 -16.18 -2.01
CA LEU A 283 9.06 -15.89 -0.60
C LEU A 283 10.30 -16.64 -0.10
N LYS A 284 11.22 -15.94 0.55
CA LYS A 284 12.44 -16.50 1.15
C LYS A 284 12.38 -16.55 2.68
N VAL A 285 11.29 -16.02 3.25
CA VAL A 285 10.98 -16.00 4.69
C VAL A 285 9.50 -16.32 4.90
N GLY A 286 9.10 -16.63 6.13
CA GLY A 286 7.70 -16.89 6.50
C GLY A 286 7.16 -18.25 6.05
N ASN A 287 7.72 -18.86 5.00
CA ASN A 287 7.29 -20.18 4.53
C ASN A 287 8.21 -21.30 5.07
N ARG A 288 7.89 -21.83 6.25
CA ARG A 288 8.40 -23.13 6.74
C ARG A 288 7.26 -24.11 6.98
N GLY A 289 6.37 -24.24 5.98
CA GLY A 289 5.26 -25.19 6.01
C GLY A 289 5.18 -25.96 4.70
N ASN A 290 5.97 -27.03 4.60
CA ASN A 290 5.88 -28.23 3.74
C ASN A 290 7.26 -28.64 3.22
N GLY A 291 7.97 -29.40 4.07
CA GLY A 291 8.77 -30.54 3.64
C GLY A 291 7.99 -31.80 3.98
#